data_AF-A0A7Y3NEI2-F1
#
_entry.id   AF-A0A7Y3NEI2-F1
#
_cell.length_a   1.000
_cell.length_b   1.000
_cell.length_c   1.000
_cell.angle_alpha   90.00
_cell.angle_beta   90.00
_cell.angle_gamma   90.00
#
_symmetry.space_group_name_H-M   'P 1'
#
loop_
_entity.id
_entity.type
_entity.pdbx_description
1 polymer ?
#
loop_
_entity_poly.entity_id
_entity_poly.type
_entity_poly.pdbx_seq_one_letter_code
_entity_poly.pdbx_strand_id
1 'polypeptide(L)'
;MNDRAEVVESSLGRSRVVHAESLLSAGAVRGHAAQIMSHARRGELAHFTWHPERMAATADYVVDTIRSRHPDLHVPMHSRWRHFESGGVDRVANLLDPLRTTPQERARIAIDLVVPSVLLDAGAGPQWRYT
;
A
#
# COMPACT_ATOMS: atom_id res chain seq x y z
N MET A 1 27.92 -15.46 -37.86
CA MET A 1 26.47 -15.21 -38.06
C MET A 1 25.72 -15.21 -36.72
N ASN A 2 26.26 -14.57 -35.67
CA ASN A 2 25.70 -14.58 -34.30
C ASN A 2 25.53 -13.17 -33.69
N ASP A 3 26.01 -12.13 -34.37
CA ASP A 3 26.22 -10.80 -33.78
C ASP A 3 24.96 -9.90 -33.85
N ARG A 4 24.07 -10.13 -34.83
CA ARG A 4 22.84 -9.33 -35.01
C ARG A 4 21.71 -9.72 -34.07
N ALA A 5 21.63 -10.98 -33.64
CA ALA A 5 20.58 -11.43 -32.73
C ALA A 5 20.80 -10.88 -31.30
N GLU A 6 22.05 -10.89 -30.85
CA GLU A 6 22.46 -10.44 -29.51
C GLU A 6 22.27 -8.93 -29.32
N VAL A 7 22.53 -8.13 -30.37
CA VAL A 7 22.31 -6.67 -30.36
C VAL A 7 20.82 -6.31 -30.32
N VAL A 8 19.96 -7.07 -31.00
CA VAL A 8 18.51 -6.83 -31.00
C VAL A 8 17.89 -7.19 -29.65
N GLU A 9 18.32 -8.28 -29.02
CA GLU A 9 17.85 -8.71 -27.70
C GLU A 9 18.29 -7.73 -26.60
N SER A 10 19.53 -7.22 -26.67
CA SER A 10 20.05 -6.16 -25.80
C SER A 10 19.31 -4.82 -25.95
N SER A 11 18.95 -4.45 -27.18
CA SER A 11 18.17 -3.23 -27.48
C SER A 11 16.72 -3.34 -26.97
N LEU A 12 16.07 -4.50 -27.17
CA LEU A 12 14.73 -4.78 -26.65
C LEU A 12 14.71 -4.81 -25.11
N GLY A 13 15.74 -5.38 -24.48
CA GLY A 13 15.91 -5.38 -23.04
C GLY A 13 16.04 -3.96 -22.46
N ARG A 14 16.87 -3.11 -23.07
CA ARG A 14 17.00 -1.69 -22.66
C ARG A 14 15.72 -0.90 -22.88
N SER A 15 15.04 -1.09 -24.01
CA SER A 15 13.76 -0.44 -24.32
C SER A 15 12.68 -0.77 -23.29
N ARG A 16 12.59 -2.05 -22.87
CA ARG A 16 11.67 -2.48 -21.81
C ARG A 16 11.97 -1.86 -20.45
N VAL A 17 13.26 -1.75 -20.06
CA VAL A 17 13.66 -1.13 -18.80
C VAL A 17 13.34 0.37 -18.79
N VAL A 18 13.68 1.09 -19.87
CA VAL A 18 13.36 2.53 -20.01
C VAL A 18 11.84 2.76 -19.96
N HIS A 19 11.05 1.87 -20.54
CA HIS A 19 9.60 1.96 -20.45
C HIS A 19 9.09 1.72 -19.03
N ALA A 20 9.62 0.72 -18.31
CA ALA A 20 9.26 0.46 -16.92
C ALA A 20 9.63 1.64 -16.00
N GLU A 21 10.82 2.22 -16.14
CA GLU A 21 11.25 3.39 -15.38
C GLU A 21 10.33 4.59 -15.60
N SER A 22 9.83 4.79 -16.83
CA SER A 22 8.89 5.88 -17.12
C SER A 22 7.57 5.78 -16.32
N LEU A 23 7.16 4.56 -15.97
CA LEU A 23 5.95 4.28 -15.19
C LEU A 23 6.15 4.48 -13.68
N LEU A 24 7.40 4.44 -13.19
CA LEU A 24 7.76 4.59 -11.77
C LEU A 24 7.88 6.07 -11.35
N SER A 25 7.00 6.92 -11.89
CA SER A 25 7.01 8.36 -11.62
C SER A 25 5.64 8.85 -11.16
N ALA A 26 5.64 9.90 -10.33
CA ALA A 26 4.39 10.57 -9.93
C ALA A 26 3.64 11.16 -11.14
N GLY A 27 4.36 11.50 -12.22
CA GLY A 27 3.76 11.93 -13.48
C GLY A 27 2.94 10.82 -14.14
N ALA A 28 3.51 9.62 -14.24
CA ALA A 28 2.80 8.45 -14.78
C ALA A 28 1.56 8.10 -13.94
N VAL A 29 1.68 8.12 -12.60
CA VAL A 29 0.55 7.90 -11.69
C VAL A 29 -0.57 8.91 -11.95
N ARG A 30 -0.27 10.21 -12.01
CA ARG A 30 -1.27 11.25 -12.29
C ARG A 30 -1.91 11.09 -13.66
N GLY A 31 -1.12 10.80 -14.69
CA GLY A 31 -1.60 10.60 -16.05
C GLY A 31 -2.59 9.44 -16.14
N HIS A 32 -2.26 8.30 -15.55
CA HIS A 32 -3.12 7.13 -15.56
C HIS A 32 -4.38 7.32 -14.70
N ALA A 33 -4.25 7.91 -13.50
CA ALA A 33 -5.39 8.24 -12.66
C ALA A 33 -6.37 9.20 -13.35
N ALA A 34 -5.87 10.17 -14.12
CA ALA A 34 -6.69 11.09 -14.90
C ALA A 34 -7.50 10.35 -16.00
N GLN A 35 -6.91 9.34 -16.65
CA GLN A 35 -7.61 8.50 -17.62
C GLN A 35 -8.76 7.73 -16.94
N ILE A 36 -8.49 7.06 -15.81
CA ILE A 36 -9.52 6.35 -15.04
C ILE A 36 -10.64 7.30 -14.61
N MET A 37 -10.28 8.51 -14.12
CA MET A 37 -11.26 9.50 -13.70
C MET A 37 -12.12 10.00 -14.88
N SER A 38 -11.55 10.08 -16.07
CA SER A 38 -12.28 10.42 -17.30
C SER A 38 -13.37 9.39 -17.61
N HIS A 39 -13.07 8.10 -17.51
CA HIS A 39 -14.05 7.01 -17.62
C HIS A 39 -15.10 7.07 -16.50
N ALA A 40 -14.67 7.33 -15.26
CA ALA A 40 -15.56 7.45 -14.10
C ALA A 40 -16.63 8.55 -14.32
N ARG A 41 -16.22 9.72 -14.82
CA ARG A 41 -17.11 10.85 -15.11
C ARG A 41 -18.13 10.56 -16.21
N ARG A 42 -17.81 9.64 -17.13
CA ARG A 42 -18.73 9.20 -18.18
C ARG A 42 -19.60 8.00 -17.77
N GLY A 43 -19.44 7.48 -16.55
CA GLY A 43 -20.17 6.31 -16.08
C GLY A 43 -19.74 5.01 -16.74
N GLU A 44 -18.51 4.95 -17.27
CA GLU A 44 -18.01 3.81 -18.06
C GLU A 44 -17.29 2.73 -17.22
N LEU A 45 -17.21 2.92 -15.90
CA LEU A 45 -16.55 1.96 -15.02
C LEU A 45 -17.48 0.80 -14.68
N ALA A 46 -16.96 -0.43 -14.73
CA ALA A 46 -17.74 -1.65 -14.50
C ALA A 46 -18.14 -1.87 -13.03
N HIS A 47 -17.32 -1.40 -12.08
CA HIS A 47 -17.45 -1.77 -10.66
C HIS A 47 -17.75 -0.60 -9.72
N PHE A 48 -17.61 0.65 -10.19
CA PHE A 48 -17.76 1.83 -9.35
C PHE A 48 -18.49 2.93 -10.10
N THR A 49 -19.35 3.66 -9.40
CA THR A 49 -20.01 4.87 -9.92
C THR A 49 -19.46 6.09 -9.23
N TRP A 50 -19.14 7.12 -10.02
CA TRP A 50 -18.67 8.39 -9.48
C TRP A 50 -19.83 9.32 -9.17
N HIS A 51 -19.92 9.74 -7.91
CA HIS A 51 -20.95 10.66 -7.39
C HIS A 51 -20.32 12.00 -6.97
N PRO A 52 -20.10 12.95 -7.92
CA PRO A 52 -19.45 14.22 -7.61
C PRO A 52 -20.22 15.03 -6.56
N GLU A 53 -21.54 14.93 -6.54
CA GLU A 53 -22.43 15.61 -5.60
C GLU A 53 -22.24 15.16 -4.15
N ARG A 54 -21.64 13.99 -3.92
CA ARG A 54 -21.40 13.45 -2.57
C ARG A 54 -20.05 13.87 -1.99
N MET A 55 -19.16 14.49 -2.77
CA MET A 55 -17.79 14.74 -2.34
C MET A 55 -17.66 15.63 -1.10
N ALA A 56 -18.49 16.67 -1.00
CA ALA A 56 -18.50 17.53 0.18
C ALA A 56 -18.89 16.74 1.43
N ALA A 57 -20.01 16.02 1.38
CA ALA A 57 -20.48 15.20 2.51
C ALA A 57 -19.49 14.09 2.89
N THR A 58 -18.82 13.47 1.91
CA THR A 58 -17.75 12.49 2.17
C THR A 58 -16.56 13.13 2.87
N ALA A 59 -16.15 14.33 2.45
CA ALA A 59 -15.05 15.05 3.10
C ALA A 59 -15.40 15.40 4.56
N ASP A 60 -16.62 15.90 4.81
CA ASP A 60 -17.10 16.21 6.15
C ASP A 60 -17.12 14.96 7.03
N TYR A 61 -17.64 13.84 6.53
CA TYR A 61 -17.64 12.57 7.24
C TYR A 61 -16.23 12.09 7.63
N VAL A 62 -15.26 12.20 6.72
CA VAL A 62 -13.87 11.84 7.00
C VAL A 62 -13.27 12.75 8.06
N VAL A 63 -13.49 14.06 7.97
CA VAL A 63 -13.02 15.04 8.96
C VAL A 63 -13.62 14.76 10.33
N ASP A 64 -14.91 14.48 10.42
CA ASP A 64 -15.60 14.17 11.66
C ASP A 64 -15.08 12.85 12.26
N THR A 65 -14.83 11.85 11.42
CA THR A 65 -14.21 10.59 11.85
C THR A 65 -12.81 10.81 12.44
N ILE A 66 -11.98 11.63 11.78
CA ILE A 66 -10.63 11.97 12.26
C ILE A 66 -10.73 12.67 13.62
N ARG A 67 -11.55 13.72 13.74
CA ARG A 67 -11.71 14.49 14.99
C ARG A 67 -12.29 13.65 16.13
N SER A 68 -13.21 12.76 15.83
CA SER A 68 -13.79 11.83 16.81
C SER A 68 -12.76 10.84 17.35
N ARG A 69 -11.91 10.28 16.48
CA ARG A 69 -10.87 9.31 16.87
C ARG A 69 -9.60 9.95 17.43
N HIS A 70 -9.28 11.16 16.98
CA HIS A 70 -8.07 11.90 17.34
C HIS A 70 -8.44 13.36 17.68
N PRO A 71 -9.03 13.62 18.87
CA PRO A 71 -9.47 14.96 19.25
C PRO A 71 -8.35 16.01 19.30
N ASP A 72 -7.13 15.56 19.59
CA ASP A 72 -5.90 16.38 19.60
C ASP A 72 -5.20 16.44 18.23
N LEU A 73 -5.78 15.79 17.21
CA LEU A 73 -5.22 15.62 15.86
C LEU A 73 -3.85 14.95 15.84
N HIS A 74 -3.45 14.26 16.92
CA HIS A 74 -2.24 13.47 16.96
C HIS A 74 -2.50 12.08 16.39
N VAL A 75 -2.54 12.01 15.06
CA VAL A 75 -2.75 10.74 14.34
C VAL A 75 -1.43 9.96 14.34
N PRO A 76 -1.38 8.73 14.91
CA PRO A 76 -0.17 7.93 14.89
C PRO A 76 0.18 7.54 13.45
N MET A 77 1.48 7.39 13.18
CA MET A 77 1.95 6.99 11.85
C MET A 77 1.30 5.67 11.43
N HIS A 78 0.62 5.68 10.28
CA HIS A 78 0.06 4.47 9.73
C HIS A 78 1.19 3.48 9.45
N SER A 79 1.11 2.31 10.07
CA SER A 79 2.10 1.26 9.91
C SER A 79 1.46 -0.09 10.15
N ARG A 80 2.07 -1.12 9.57
CA ARG A 80 1.68 -2.52 9.79
C ARG A 80 1.74 -2.92 11.26
N TRP A 81 2.54 -2.21 12.07
CA TRP A 81 2.59 -2.38 13.53
C TRP A 81 1.24 -2.18 14.20
N ARG A 82 0.40 -1.28 13.70
CA ARG A 82 -0.95 -1.02 14.26
C ARG A 82 -1.86 -2.25 14.23
N HIS A 83 -1.61 -3.23 13.36
CA HIS A 83 -2.38 -4.49 13.33
C HIS A 83 -2.18 -5.31 14.62
N PHE A 84 -1.01 -5.17 15.24
CA PHE A 84 -0.66 -5.88 16.48
C PHE A 84 -1.20 -5.19 17.73
N GLU A 85 -1.75 -3.98 17.60
CA GLU A 85 -2.31 -3.19 18.69
C GLU A 85 -3.82 -3.37 18.90
N SER A 86 -4.44 -4.30 18.15
CA SER A 86 -5.89 -4.55 18.20
C SER A 86 -6.38 -4.84 19.63
N GLY A 87 -7.51 -4.22 19.99
CA GLY A 87 -8.05 -4.29 21.36
C GLY A 87 -7.25 -3.50 22.39
N GLY A 88 -6.38 -2.57 21.96
CA GLY A 88 -5.58 -1.73 22.87
C GLY A 88 -4.40 -2.44 23.52
N VAL A 89 -3.97 -3.58 22.98
CA VAL A 89 -2.87 -4.39 23.53
C VAL A 89 -1.65 -4.27 22.64
N ASP A 90 -0.56 -3.72 23.16
CA ASP A 90 0.72 -3.62 22.43
C ASP A 90 1.43 -4.98 22.38
N ARG A 91 1.09 -5.79 21.37
CA ARG A 91 1.70 -7.12 21.20
C ARG A 91 3.15 -7.06 20.73
N VAL A 92 3.57 -5.96 20.11
CA VAL A 92 4.95 -5.81 19.63
C VAL A 92 5.87 -5.62 20.82
N ALA A 93 5.53 -4.71 21.73
CA ALA A 93 6.27 -4.54 22.98
C ALA A 93 6.26 -5.83 23.80
N ASN A 94 5.10 -6.47 23.96
CA ASN A 94 4.99 -7.73 24.70
C ASN A 94 5.87 -8.86 24.13
N LEU A 95 6.06 -8.90 22.81
CA LEU A 95 6.96 -9.86 22.16
C LEU A 95 8.42 -9.46 22.36
N LEU A 96 8.78 -8.20 22.07
CA LEU A 96 10.16 -7.79 21.95
C LEU A 96 10.82 -7.51 23.31
N ASP A 97 10.12 -6.88 24.24
CA ASP A 97 10.67 -6.43 25.54
C ASP A 97 11.29 -7.51 26.41
N PRO A 98 10.72 -8.72 26.55
CA PRO A 98 11.35 -9.77 27.34
C PRO A 98 12.60 -10.39 26.66
N LEU A 99 12.84 -10.13 25.38
CA LEU A 99 13.94 -10.74 24.65
C LEU A 99 15.29 -10.13 25.08
N ARG A 100 16.17 -10.99 25.58
CA ARG A 100 17.58 -10.66 25.85
C ARG A 100 18.42 -10.98 24.64
N THR A 101 18.42 -10.08 23.66
CA THR A 101 19.16 -10.23 22.40
C THR A 101 19.79 -8.92 21.95
N THR A 102 20.61 -8.97 20.90
CA THR A 102 21.25 -7.78 20.33
C THR A 102 20.21 -6.89 19.62
N PRO A 103 20.45 -5.58 19.49
CA PRO A 103 19.57 -4.70 18.72
C PRO A 103 19.34 -5.18 17.28
N GLN A 104 20.36 -5.78 16.65
CA GLN A 104 20.27 -6.32 15.29
C GLN A 104 19.31 -7.53 15.22
N GLU A 105 19.35 -8.41 16.22
CA GLU A 105 18.45 -9.56 16.28
C GLU A 105 17.02 -9.12 16.61
N ARG A 106 16.85 -8.15 17.52
CA ARG A 106 15.54 -7.55 17.78
C ARG A 106 14.93 -6.96 16.50
N ALA A 107 15.74 -6.29 15.68
CA ALA A 107 15.29 -5.75 14.40
C ALA A 107 14.89 -6.84 13.40
N ARG A 108 15.65 -7.95 13.32
CA ARG A 108 15.30 -9.11 12.48
C ARG A 108 13.97 -9.72 12.89
N ILE A 109 13.77 -9.98 14.18
CA ILE A 109 12.50 -10.51 14.72
C ILE A 109 11.34 -9.56 14.42
N ALA A 110 11.56 -8.26 14.55
CA ALA A 110 10.55 -7.26 14.22
C ALA A 110 10.20 -7.32 12.71
N ILE A 111 11.19 -7.40 11.83
CA ILE A 111 10.98 -7.56 10.37
C ILE A 111 10.20 -8.85 10.08
N ASP A 112 10.59 -9.96 10.68
CA ASP A 112 9.95 -11.26 10.51
C ASP A 112 8.51 -11.27 11.02
N LEU A 113 8.16 -10.42 12.00
CA LEU A 113 6.78 -10.22 12.43
C LEU A 113 5.98 -9.39 11.42
N VAL A 114 6.54 -8.30 10.91
CA VAL A 114 5.78 -7.32 10.13
C VAL A 114 5.61 -7.75 8.67
N VAL A 115 6.58 -8.42 8.07
CA VAL A 115 6.53 -8.82 6.65
C VAL A 115 5.37 -9.78 6.36
N PRO A 116 5.15 -10.86 7.14
CA PRO A 116 3.99 -11.73 6.95
C PRO A 116 2.66 -10.99 7.13
N SER A 117 2.59 -10.00 8.04
CA SER A 117 1.36 -9.22 8.24
C SER A 117 0.93 -8.47 6.98
N VAL A 118 1.88 -8.02 6.16
CA VAL A 118 1.59 -7.40 4.86
C VAL A 118 0.90 -8.39 3.93
N LEU A 119 1.41 -9.62 3.87
CA LEU A 119 0.91 -10.66 2.97
C LEU A 119 -0.50 -11.13 3.37
N LEU A 120 -0.73 -11.26 4.67
CA LEU A 120 -2.03 -11.66 5.22
C LEU A 120 -3.11 -10.60 5.01
N ASP A 121 -2.76 -9.32 5.09
CA ASP A 121 -3.74 -8.23 4.92
C ASP A 121 -3.98 -7.87 3.45
N ALA A 122 -2.91 -7.83 2.64
CA ALA A 122 -3.00 -7.33 1.26
C ALA A 122 -3.26 -8.40 0.20
N GLY A 123 -3.07 -9.70 0.51
CA GLY A 123 -3.10 -10.77 -0.49
C GLY A 123 -4.03 -11.94 -0.21
N ALA A 124 -4.54 -12.08 1.01
CA ALA A 124 -5.22 -13.29 1.42
C ALA A 124 -6.66 -13.40 0.88
N GLY A 125 -7.29 -12.25 0.63
CA GLY A 125 -8.68 -12.17 0.16
C GLY A 125 -9.72 -12.58 1.22
N PRO A 126 -11.01 -12.36 0.94
CA PRO A 126 -12.08 -12.57 1.93
C PRO A 126 -12.31 -14.04 2.31
N GLN A 127 -11.69 -14.97 1.60
CA GLN A 127 -11.84 -16.41 1.83
C GLN A 127 -10.76 -17.01 2.74
N TRP A 128 -9.74 -16.23 3.10
CA TRP A 128 -8.64 -16.74 3.90
C TRP A 128 -9.08 -17.17 5.29
N ARG A 129 -8.54 -18.29 5.77
CA ARG A 129 -8.78 -18.87 7.08
C ARG A 129 -7.49 -19.47 7.64
N TYR A 130 -7.30 -19.35 8.95
CA TYR A 130 -6.29 -20.08 9.73
C TYR A 130 -7.02 -21.08 10.63
N THR A 131 -6.56 -22.33 10.66
CA THR A 131 -7.14 -23.44 11.45
C THR A 131 -6.07 -24.10 12.28
#